data_AF-A0A838V7W5-F1
#
_entry.id   AF-A0A838V7W5-F1
#
_cell.length_a   1.000
_cell.length_b   1.000
_cell.length_c   1.000
_cell.angle_alpha   90.00
_cell.angle_beta   90.00
_cell.angle_gamma   90.00
#
_symmetry.space_group_name_H-M   'P 1'
#
loop_
_entity.id
_entity.type
_entity.pdbx_description
1 polymer ?
#
loop_
_entity_poly.entity_id
_entity_poly.type
_entity_poly.pdbx_seq_one_letter_code
_entity_poly.pdbx_strand_id
1 'polypeptide(L)'
;MDRLPSLPYGRPPNRFALCALAALALVLGLAACGGSETTVTVTETVAAKAPEPSGEKTAAVPQTEKGAVAGFVDNLKVEGDTLVLSGWAAAADLSKPATRVAALVKNEALAEAVPAVEREDVVEALGKPGLKESGFELDLPIESLECGTPAAGIKVVGTLAGKSSVIPFGEGINKAVTGAC
;
A
#
# COMPACT_ATOMS: atom_id res chain seq x y z
N MET A 1 33.70 24.79 -11.89
CA MET A 1 33.15 25.07 -10.56
C MET A 1 32.08 26.12 -10.72
N ASP A 2 30.81 25.73 -10.77
CA ASP A 2 29.70 26.68 -10.75
C ASP A 2 28.66 26.18 -9.75
N ARG A 3 28.64 26.86 -8.60
CA ARG A 3 27.69 26.66 -7.51
C ARG A 3 26.36 27.32 -7.89
N LEU A 4 25.29 26.54 -7.99
CA LEU A 4 23.94 27.08 -7.91
C LEU A 4 23.63 27.45 -6.45
N PRO A 5 23.00 28.61 -6.19
CA PRO A 5 22.63 29.03 -4.85
C PRO A 5 21.40 28.27 -4.33
N SER A 6 21.52 27.77 -3.10
CA SER A 6 20.46 27.20 -2.27
C SER A 6 19.33 28.22 -2.02
N LEU A 7 18.11 27.88 -2.39
CA LEU A 7 16.91 28.63 -2.00
C LEU A 7 16.50 28.23 -0.57
N PRO A 8 16.21 29.20 0.33
CA PRO A 8 15.70 28.91 1.66
C PRO A 8 14.19 28.64 1.61
N TYR A 9 13.79 27.43 2.02
CA TYR A 9 12.40 27.10 2.30
C TYR A 9 11.90 27.92 3.50
N GLY A 10 11.15 28.97 3.20
CA GLY A 10 10.37 29.74 4.18
C GLY A 10 9.05 29.03 4.49
N ARG A 11 8.93 28.55 5.74
CA ARG A 11 7.71 27.99 6.33
C ARG A 11 6.82 29.12 6.86
N PRO A 12 5.54 29.26 6.45
CA PRO A 12 4.58 30.03 7.23
C PRO A 12 3.70 29.12 8.13
N PRO A 13 3.21 29.65 9.26
CA PRO A 13 2.63 28.85 10.35
C PRO A 13 1.13 28.55 10.22
N ASN A 14 0.76 27.41 10.79
CA ASN A 14 -0.58 26.96 11.15
C ASN A 14 -1.48 28.07 11.69
N ARG A 15 -2.71 28.15 11.16
CA ARG A 15 -3.86 28.70 11.88
C ARG A 15 -5.03 27.74 11.82
N PHE A 16 -5.32 27.21 13.00
CA PHE A 16 -6.53 26.53 13.42
C PHE A 16 -7.81 27.33 13.06
N ALA A 17 -8.80 26.62 12.51
CA ALA A 17 -10.24 26.91 12.58
C ALA A 17 -10.94 25.65 12.02
N LEU A 18 -11.50 24.71 12.79
CA LEU A 18 -12.57 24.80 13.78
C LEU A 18 -13.83 25.50 13.23
N CYS A 19 -14.66 24.71 12.53
CA CYS A 19 -16.09 24.91 12.31
C CYS A 19 -16.62 23.60 11.71
N ALA A 20 -17.82 23.09 11.93
CA ALA A 20 -18.86 23.18 12.95
C ALA A 20 -19.95 22.17 12.49
N LEU A 21 -20.76 21.70 13.43
CA LEU A 21 -21.81 20.70 13.30
C LEU A 21 -23.00 21.09 12.39
N ALA A 22 -23.82 20.06 12.14
CA ALA A 22 -25.25 20.03 11.71
C ALA A 22 -25.47 19.77 10.21
N ALA A 23 -26.50 19.03 9.76
CA ALA A 23 -27.80 18.75 10.36
C ALA A 23 -28.46 17.45 9.85
N LEU A 24 -29.41 17.01 10.67
CA LEU A 24 -30.41 15.95 10.54
C LEU A 24 -31.46 16.28 9.46
N ALA A 25 -31.92 15.29 8.68
CA ALA A 25 -33.28 15.30 8.10
C ALA A 25 -33.77 13.89 7.79
N LEU A 26 -34.91 13.56 8.39
CA LEU A 26 -35.65 12.30 8.35
C LEU A 26 -36.99 12.60 7.68
N VAL A 27 -37.36 11.91 6.59
CA VAL A 27 -38.75 11.89 6.11
C VAL A 27 -39.10 10.51 5.55
N LEU A 28 -40.13 9.93 6.16
CA LEU A 28 -40.83 8.70 5.77
C LEU A 28 -41.59 8.85 4.44
N GLY A 29 -41.71 7.75 3.70
CA GLY A 29 -42.72 7.57 2.66
C GLY A 29 -43.10 6.09 2.52
N LEU A 30 -44.18 5.69 3.19
CA LEU A 30 -44.89 4.41 3.02
C LEU A 30 -45.84 4.45 1.82
N ALA A 31 -46.23 3.25 1.37
CA ALA A 31 -47.36 2.85 0.49
C ALA A 31 -46.93 2.52 -0.96
N ALA A 32 -47.32 1.40 -1.58
CA ALA A 32 -48.20 0.29 -1.19
C ALA A 32 -48.03 -0.92 -2.15
N CYS A 33 -48.21 -2.12 -1.58
CA CYS A 33 -48.91 -3.31 -2.08
C CYS A 33 -48.68 -3.86 -3.51
N GLY A 34 -48.12 -5.07 -3.56
CA GLY A 34 -48.31 -6.05 -4.64
C GLY A 34 -47.65 -7.39 -4.30
N GLY A 35 -48.45 -8.43 -4.07
CA GLY A 35 -48.03 -9.82 -3.79
C GLY A 35 -47.21 -10.43 -4.95
N SER A 36 -46.54 -11.57 -4.79
CA SER A 36 -47.00 -12.78 -4.12
C SER A 36 -45.84 -13.71 -3.72
N GLU A 37 -46.09 -14.49 -2.66
CA GLU A 37 -45.63 -15.85 -2.33
C GLU A 37 -44.31 -16.38 -2.89
N THR A 38 -43.46 -16.93 -2.00
CA THR A 38 -43.13 -18.38 -1.98
C THR A 38 -42.28 -18.73 -0.74
N THR A 39 -42.95 -19.41 0.20
CA THR A 39 -42.50 -20.57 1.01
C THR A 39 -41.23 -20.47 1.87
N VAL A 40 -41.45 -20.50 3.19
CA VAL A 40 -40.51 -20.98 4.20
C VAL A 40 -40.84 -22.45 4.49
N THR A 41 -39.85 -23.33 4.38
CA THR A 41 -39.83 -24.60 5.11
C THR A 41 -38.39 -24.98 5.46
N VAL A 42 -38.12 -25.00 6.77
CA VAL A 42 -36.91 -25.53 7.40
C VAL A 42 -37.18 -26.98 7.78
N THR A 43 -36.31 -27.94 7.46
CA THR A 43 -36.00 -29.10 8.34
C THR A 43 -34.66 -29.76 7.94
N GLU A 44 -33.71 -29.74 8.89
CA GLU A 44 -32.74 -30.77 9.35
C GLU A 44 -32.71 -32.15 8.63
N THR A 45 -31.67 -33.00 8.59
CA THR A 45 -30.30 -33.12 9.15
C THR A 45 -29.67 -34.39 8.52
N VAL A 46 -28.32 -34.51 8.50
CA VAL A 46 -27.47 -35.71 8.73
C VAL A 46 -26.23 -35.80 7.81
N ALA A 47 -25.09 -35.47 8.44
CA ALA A 47 -23.79 -36.16 8.51
C ALA A 47 -23.18 -36.91 7.30
N ALA A 48 -21.99 -36.44 6.88
CA ALA A 48 -20.69 -37.14 6.84
C ALA A 48 -19.72 -36.20 6.09
N LYS A 49 -18.48 -35.89 6.48
CA LYS A 49 -17.49 -36.47 7.39
C LYS A 49 -16.35 -35.43 7.49
N ALA A 50 -15.92 -35.08 8.69
CA ALA A 50 -14.66 -34.36 8.93
C ALA A 50 -13.47 -35.36 8.81
N PRO A 51 -12.23 -34.94 8.52
CA PRO A 51 -11.54 -34.08 9.47
C PRO A 51 -10.76 -32.92 8.83
N GLU A 52 -10.71 -31.82 9.58
CA GLU A 52 -9.64 -30.83 9.50
C GLU A 52 -8.28 -31.54 9.72
N PRO A 53 -7.21 -31.02 9.10
CA PRO A 53 -6.42 -30.09 9.87
C PRO A 53 -5.97 -28.93 8.98
N SER A 54 -6.66 -27.79 9.02
CA SER A 54 -6.09 -26.56 8.48
C SER A 54 -5.30 -25.85 9.57
N GLY A 55 -4.30 -26.57 10.09
CA GLY A 55 -3.12 -25.94 10.66
C GLY A 55 -2.17 -25.69 9.49
N GLU A 56 -2.06 -24.45 9.06
CA GLU A 56 -0.78 -23.75 8.94
C GLU A 56 -1.08 -22.33 8.47
N LYS A 57 -0.66 -21.36 9.28
CA LYS A 57 -0.57 -19.95 8.93
C LYS A 57 0.48 -19.79 7.84
N THR A 58 0.16 -20.19 6.61
CA THR A 58 0.92 -19.86 5.42
C THR A 58 0.53 -18.44 5.02
N ALA A 59 1.45 -17.49 5.20
CA ALA A 59 1.33 -16.19 4.59
C ALA A 59 1.16 -16.40 3.08
N ALA A 60 -0.04 -16.12 2.57
CA ALA A 60 -0.31 -16.22 1.14
C ALA A 60 0.62 -15.25 0.42
N VAL A 61 1.60 -15.79 -0.32
CA VAL A 61 2.42 -14.99 -1.23
C VAL A 61 1.44 -14.35 -2.23
N PRO A 62 1.39 -13.02 -2.33
CA PRO A 62 0.39 -12.39 -3.17
C PRO A 62 0.60 -12.74 -4.65
N GLN A 63 -0.45 -13.26 -5.31
CA GLN A 63 -0.41 -13.54 -6.74
C GLN A 63 -0.18 -12.23 -7.49
N THR A 64 0.90 -12.18 -8.28
CA THR A 64 1.27 -10.97 -9.03
C THR A 64 0.38 -10.87 -10.26
N GLU A 65 -0.68 -10.05 -10.19
CA GLU A 65 -1.45 -9.63 -11.36
C GLU A 65 -0.77 -8.42 -11.99
N LYS A 66 -0.70 -8.37 -13.34
CA LYS A 66 -0.14 -7.21 -14.04
C LYS A 66 -1.05 -6.00 -13.79
N GLY A 67 -0.53 -5.00 -13.07
CA GLY A 67 -1.15 -3.68 -12.98
C GLY A 67 -2.40 -3.61 -12.10
N ALA A 68 -2.43 -4.32 -10.97
CA ALA A 68 -3.42 -4.04 -9.90
C ALA A 68 -2.98 -2.82 -9.07
N VAL A 69 -1.67 -2.66 -8.89
CA VAL A 69 -1.04 -1.57 -8.15
C VAL A 69 -0.04 -0.85 -9.06
N ALA A 70 -0.07 0.48 -9.01
CA ALA A 70 0.93 1.38 -9.57
C ALA A 70 1.74 2.02 -8.44
N GLY A 71 2.99 2.39 -8.72
CA GLY A 71 3.85 3.00 -7.73
C GLY A 71 5.30 2.98 -8.16
N PHE A 72 6.15 3.62 -7.36
CA PHE A 72 7.61 3.59 -7.51
C PHE A 72 8.29 3.63 -6.14
N VAL A 73 9.42 2.93 -6.02
CA VAL A 73 10.40 3.20 -4.96
C VAL A 73 11.27 4.35 -5.45
N ASP A 74 11.17 5.53 -4.84
CA ASP A 74 11.81 6.75 -5.33
C ASP A 74 12.97 7.23 -4.47
N ASN A 75 13.10 6.72 -3.25
CA ASN A 75 14.14 7.14 -2.33
C ASN A 75 14.70 5.96 -1.52
N LEU A 76 15.96 6.12 -1.13
CA LEU A 76 16.75 5.15 -0.39
C LEU A 76 17.67 5.88 0.56
N LYS A 77 17.79 5.36 1.77
CA LYS A 77 18.72 5.85 2.78
C LYS A 77 19.32 4.67 3.54
N VAL A 78 20.61 4.77 3.88
CA VAL A 78 21.26 3.84 4.80
C VAL A 78 21.39 4.52 6.16
N GLU A 79 20.87 3.87 7.20
CA GLU A 79 20.93 4.31 8.59
C GLU A 79 21.54 3.20 9.45
N GLY A 80 22.85 3.29 9.70
CA GLY A 80 23.57 2.21 10.38
C GLY A 80 23.48 0.90 9.59
N ASP A 81 22.92 -0.13 10.21
CA ASP A 81 22.74 -1.46 9.61
C ASP A 81 21.37 -1.65 8.93
N THR A 82 20.61 -0.55 8.74
CA THR A 82 19.28 -0.56 8.12
C THR A 82 19.27 0.20 6.81
N LEU A 83 18.71 -0.43 5.79
CA LEU A 83 18.36 0.17 4.51
C LEU A 83 16.90 0.62 4.55
N VAL A 84 16.66 1.92 4.50
CA VAL A 84 15.32 2.51 4.47
C VAL A 84 14.94 2.77 3.01
N LEU A 85 13.90 2.10 2.52
CA LEU A 85 13.31 2.33 1.20
C LEU A 85 12.01 3.12 1.34
N SER A 86 11.87 4.18 0.57
CA SER A 86 10.63 4.96 0.52
C SER A 86 10.12 5.12 -0.92
N GLY A 87 8.81 5.30 -1.01
CA GLY A 87 8.12 5.36 -2.28
C GLY A 87 6.64 5.64 -2.11
N TRP A 88 5.88 5.39 -3.16
CA TRP A 88 4.42 5.46 -3.14
C TRP A 88 3.79 4.28 -3.85
N ALA A 89 2.59 3.88 -3.40
CA ALA A 89 1.84 2.77 -3.96
C ALA A 89 0.33 3.06 -3.95
N ALA A 90 -0.32 2.86 -5.08
CA ALA A 90 -1.74 3.13 -5.30
C ALA A 90 -2.39 2.09 -6.21
N ALA A 91 -3.71 2.07 -6.24
CA ALA A 91 -4.45 1.37 -7.29
C ALA A 91 -3.95 1.80 -8.68
N ALA A 92 -3.94 0.88 -9.65
CA ALA A 92 -3.48 1.21 -11.00
C ALA A 92 -4.34 2.27 -11.73
N ASP A 93 -5.60 2.40 -11.33
CA ASP A 93 -6.51 3.48 -11.78
C ASP A 93 -6.32 4.79 -10.99
N LEU A 94 -5.38 4.82 -10.06
CA LEU A 94 -5.05 5.96 -9.19
C LEU A 94 -6.22 6.42 -8.31
N SER A 95 -7.17 5.53 -8.01
CA SER A 95 -8.36 5.85 -7.23
C SER A 95 -8.09 5.94 -5.72
N LYS A 96 -7.11 5.20 -5.20
CA LYS A 96 -6.80 5.09 -3.77
C LYS A 96 -5.40 4.53 -3.52
N PRO A 97 -4.84 4.72 -2.32
CA PRO A 97 -3.60 4.07 -1.89
C PRO A 97 -3.70 2.54 -1.93
N ALA A 98 -2.56 1.87 -2.07
CA ALA A 98 -2.48 0.43 -1.86
C ALA A 98 -2.78 0.10 -0.38
N THR A 99 -3.30 -1.09 -0.11
CA THR A 99 -3.60 -1.53 1.26
C THR A 99 -2.39 -2.07 2.01
N ARG A 100 -1.34 -2.46 1.29
CA ARG A 100 -0.09 -2.99 1.83
C ARG A 100 1.03 -2.84 0.81
N VAL A 101 2.25 -2.65 1.30
CA VAL A 101 3.49 -2.78 0.54
C VAL A 101 4.43 -3.70 1.31
N ALA A 102 5.11 -4.60 0.61
CA ALA A 102 6.08 -5.52 1.17
C ALA A 102 7.38 -5.50 0.37
N ALA A 103 8.51 -5.57 1.05
CA ALA A 103 9.79 -5.88 0.44
C ALA A 103 10.11 -7.36 0.64
N LEU A 104 10.43 -8.04 -0.45
CA LEU A 104 10.77 -9.45 -0.45
C LEU A 104 12.24 -9.64 -0.83
N VAL A 105 12.90 -10.56 -0.15
CA VAL A 105 14.22 -11.09 -0.50
C VAL A 105 14.09 -12.61 -0.53
N LYS A 106 14.62 -13.30 -1.55
CA LYS A 106 14.43 -14.76 -1.74
C LYS A 106 12.96 -15.22 -1.73
N ASN A 107 12.03 -14.34 -2.14
CA ASN A 107 10.57 -14.52 -2.06
C ASN A 107 9.97 -14.58 -0.65
N GLU A 108 10.72 -14.21 0.38
CA GLU A 108 10.24 -14.05 1.76
C GLU A 108 10.06 -12.57 2.08
N ALA A 109 8.95 -12.22 2.74
CA ALA A 109 8.69 -10.85 3.15
C ALA A 109 9.63 -10.46 4.31
N LEU A 110 10.53 -9.52 4.07
CA LEU A 110 11.49 -9.02 5.05
C LEU A 110 10.95 -7.79 5.80
N ALA A 111 10.16 -6.97 5.12
CA ALA A 111 9.52 -5.79 5.67
C ALA A 111 8.13 -5.58 5.03
N GLU A 112 7.19 -5.04 5.81
CA GLU A 112 5.86 -4.69 5.34
C GLU A 112 5.39 -3.37 5.95
N ALA A 113 4.66 -2.58 5.17
CA ALA A 113 4.05 -1.34 5.61
C ALA A 113 2.64 -1.18 5.02
N VAL A 114 1.81 -0.40 5.72
CA VAL A 114 0.57 0.14 5.16
C VAL A 114 0.89 1.56 4.68
N PRO A 115 0.64 1.92 3.41
CA PRO A 115 0.80 3.28 2.95
C PRO A 115 0.00 4.26 3.79
N ALA A 116 0.69 5.25 4.33
CA ALA A 116 0.13 6.29 5.19
C ALA A 116 0.99 7.57 5.21
N VAL A 117 2.15 7.57 4.55
CA VAL A 117 3.03 8.72 4.48
C VAL A 117 2.45 9.73 3.49
N GLU A 118 2.40 10.99 3.91
CA GLU A 118 1.89 12.08 3.08
C GLU A 118 2.82 12.36 1.89
N ARG A 119 2.24 12.48 0.69
CA ARG A 119 2.89 12.64 -0.61
C ARG A 119 2.14 13.65 -1.47
N GLU A 120 2.20 14.91 -1.05
CA GLU A 120 1.65 16.07 -1.77
C GLU A 120 2.26 16.19 -3.17
N ASP A 121 3.53 15.84 -3.32
CA ASP A 121 4.22 15.78 -4.61
C ASP A 121 3.55 14.81 -5.59
N VAL A 122 3.09 13.65 -5.11
CA VAL A 122 2.36 12.66 -5.91
C VAL A 122 0.97 13.19 -6.29
N VAL A 123 0.30 13.89 -5.36
CA VAL A 123 -0.99 14.54 -5.63
C VAL A 123 -0.84 15.61 -6.70
N GLU A 124 0.18 16.46 -6.62
CA GLU A 124 0.47 17.52 -7.58
C GLU A 124 0.83 16.95 -8.96
N ALA A 125 1.67 15.91 -9.01
CA ALA A 125 2.11 15.30 -10.27
C ALA A 125 0.99 14.56 -11.01
N LEU A 126 0.07 13.91 -10.27
CA LEU A 126 -0.98 13.06 -10.85
C LEU A 126 -2.37 13.72 -10.88
N GLY A 127 -2.54 14.85 -10.18
CA GLY A 127 -3.83 15.54 -10.04
C GLY A 127 -4.88 14.73 -9.28
N LYS A 128 -4.45 13.86 -8.35
CA LYS A 128 -5.32 12.93 -7.61
C LYS A 128 -5.21 13.14 -6.10
N PRO A 129 -6.13 13.90 -5.47
CA PRO A 129 -6.06 14.19 -4.03
C PRO A 129 -6.22 12.94 -3.16
N GLY A 130 -6.90 11.90 -3.66
CA GLY A 130 -7.03 10.62 -2.96
C GLY A 130 -5.71 9.86 -2.77
N LEU A 131 -4.61 10.31 -3.38
CA LEU A 131 -3.28 9.70 -3.24
C LEU A 131 -2.40 10.36 -2.19
N LYS A 132 -2.94 11.32 -1.43
CA LYS A 132 -2.17 12.05 -0.41
C LYS A 132 -1.42 11.11 0.53
N GLU A 133 -2.05 10.03 0.98
CA GLU A 133 -1.46 9.07 1.92
C GLU A 133 -0.95 7.80 1.22
N SER A 134 -0.51 7.92 -0.04
CA SER A 134 0.00 6.77 -0.81
C SER A 134 1.46 6.42 -0.53
N GLY A 135 2.15 7.22 0.30
CA GLY A 135 3.55 7.01 0.61
C GLY A 135 3.78 5.84 1.58
N PHE A 136 4.89 5.15 1.39
CA PHE A 136 5.35 4.08 2.28
C PHE A 136 6.83 4.24 2.62
N GLU A 137 7.23 3.61 3.71
CA GLU A 137 8.61 3.44 4.14
C GLU A 137 8.80 1.98 4.60
N LEU A 138 9.92 1.38 4.23
CA LEU A 138 10.29 0.00 4.56
C LEU A 138 11.70 -0.03 5.10
N ASP A 139 11.86 -0.58 6.31
CA ASP A 139 13.15 -0.76 6.96
C ASP A 139 13.64 -2.18 6.73
N LEU A 140 14.75 -2.34 6.02
CA LEU A 140 15.34 -3.65 5.74
C LEU A 140 16.70 -3.78 6.44
N PRO A 141 16.93 -4.84 7.23
CA PRO A 141 18.25 -5.10 7.78
C PRO A 141 19.22 -5.48 6.66
N ILE A 142 20.36 -4.78 6.56
CA ILE A 142 21.35 -4.96 5.48
C ILE A 142 21.90 -6.39 5.44
N GLU A 143 22.06 -7.02 6.60
CA GLU A 143 22.54 -8.41 6.72
C GLU A 143 21.63 -9.46 6.07
N SER A 144 20.35 -9.13 5.86
CA SER A 144 19.38 -10.02 5.24
C SER A 144 19.30 -9.87 3.72
N LEU A 145 20.07 -8.93 3.14
CA LEU A 145 20.08 -8.64 1.70
C LEU A 145 21.01 -9.57 0.93
N GLU A 146 20.76 -9.74 -0.38
CA GLU A 146 21.59 -10.53 -1.29
C GLU A 146 22.60 -9.63 -2.02
N CYS A 147 23.61 -9.17 -1.29
CA CYS A 147 24.64 -8.28 -1.81
C CYS A 147 25.38 -8.87 -3.02
N GLY A 148 25.73 -8.02 -3.98
CA GLY A 148 26.29 -8.43 -5.27
C GLY A 148 25.26 -8.85 -6.33
N THR A 149 23.97 -8.89 -5.99
CA THR A 149 22.88 -9.06 -6.97
C THR A 149 22.21 -7.72 -7.32
N PRO A 150 21.52 -7.61 -8.47
CA PRO A 150 20.76 -6.41 -8.81
C PRO A 150 19.75 -6.06 -7.71
N ALA A 151 19.76 -4.80 -7.28
CA ALA A 151 18.94 -4.31 -6.16
C ALA A 151 19.06 -5.16 -4.88
N ALA A 152 20.22 -5.80 -4.65
CA ALA A 152 20.50 -6.64 -3.49
C ALA A 152 19.44 -7.75 -3.24
N GLY A 153 18.81 -8.25 -4.30
CA GLY A 153 17.77 -9.29 -4.25
C GLY A 153 16.40 -8.78 -3.80
N ILE A 154 16.26 -7.47 -3.58
CA ILE A 154 15.02 -6.86 -3.09
C ILE A 154 14.01 -6.77 -4.22
N LYS A 155 12.78 -7.19 -3.91
CA LYS A 155 11.59 -7.00 -4.75
C LYS A 155 10.51 -6.32 -3.93
N VAL A 156 10.05 -5.14 -4.35
CA VAL A 156 8.95 -4.46 -3.69
C VAL A 156 7.63 -4.82 -4.37
N VAL A 157 6.61 -5.13 -3.58
CA VAL A 157 5.29 -5.55 -4.05
C VAL A 157 4.23 -4.76 -3.30
N GLY A 158 3.30 -4.17 -4.05
CA GLY A 158 2.11 -3.54 -3.49
C GLY A 158 0.89 -4.42 -3.66
N THR A 159 0.00 -4.39 -2.66
CA THR A 159 -1.23 -5.18 -2.61
C THR A 159 -2.44 -4.29 -2.45
N LEU A 160 -3.48 -4.57 -3.24
CA LEU A 160 -4.80 -3.95 -3.14
C LEU A 160 -5.89 -5.01 -3.33
N ALA A 161 -6.80 -5.12 -2.36
CA ALA A 161 -7.94 -6.05 -2.41
C ALA A 161 -7.53 -7.51 -2.75
N GLY A 162 -6.44 -7.98 -2.16
CA GLY A 162 -5.90 -9.34 -2.36
C GLY A 162 -5.09 -9.53 -3.65
N LYS A 163 -5.03 -8.54 -4.54
CA LYS A 163 -4.25 -8.54 -5.77
C LYS A 163 -2.94 -7.81 -5.56
N SER A 164 -1.87 -8.28 -6.18
CA SER A 164 -0.57 -7.63 -6.03
C SER A 164 0.16 -7.38 -7.32
N SER A 165 1.02 -6.38 -7.31
CA SER A 165 1.90 -6.04 -8.43
C SER A 165 3.26 -5.63 -7.91
N VAL A 166 4.29 -5.93 -8.69
CA VAL A 166 5.66 -5.48 -8.40
C VAL A 166 5.72 -3.98 -8.57
N ILE A 167 6.28 -3.30 -7.57
CA ILE A 167 6.58 -1.88 -7.61
C ILE A 167 8.00 -1.72 -8.15
N PRO A 168 8.18 -1.04 -9.30
CA PRO A 168 9.51 -0.78 -9.85
C PRO A 168 10.30 0.20 -8.99
N PHE A 169 11.62 0.04 -9.02
CA PHE A 169 12.53 1.05 -8.51
C PHE A 169 12.65 2.22 -9.50
N GLY A 170 12.67 3.44 -8.96
CA GLY A 170 12.96 4.66 -9.68
C GLY A 170 14.38 4.65 -10.25
N GLU A 171 14.62 5.59 -11.16
CA GLU A 171 15.91 5.70 -11.84
C GLU A 171 17.05 5.86 -10.83
N GLY A 172 18.14 5.12 -11.03
CA GLY A 172 19.32 5.17 -10.16
C GLY A 172 19.19 4.43 -8.81
N ILE A 173 17.97 4.17 -8.32
CA ILE A 173 17.75 3.52 -7.01
C ILE A 173 18.27 2.09 -7.00
N ASN A 174 18.04 1.30 -8.07
CA ASN A 174 18.57 -0.06 -8.18
C ASN A 174 20.09 -0.13 -7.95
N LYS A 175 20.84 0.84 -8.50
CA LYS A 175 22.29 0.91 -8.36
C LYS A 175 22.69 1.36 -6.96
N ALA A 176 21.93 2.29 -6.36
CA ALA A 176 22.16 2.74 -5.00
C ALA A 176 21.94 1.62 -3.97
N VAL A 177 20.90 0.79 -4.15
CA VAL A 177 20.65 -0.41 -3.34
C VAL A 177 21.83 -1.37 -3.42
N THR A 178 22.32 -1.67 -4.63
CA THR A 178 23.46 -2.57 -4.83
C THR A 178 24.78 -2.04 -4.26
N GLY A 179 24.89 -0.73 -3.96
CA GLY A 179 26.06 -0.15 -3.30
C GLY A 179 25.86 0.18 -1.81
N ALA A 180 24.65 -0.04 -1.28
CA ALA A 180 24.35 0.11 0.14
C ALA A 180 24.88 -1.08 0.97
N CYS A 181 25.17 -2.17 0.28
CA CYS A 181 26.13 -3.20 0.65
C CYS A 181 27.07 -3.47 -0.53
#